data_AF-A0A7C1GLB3-F1
#
_entry.id   AF-A0A7C1GLB3-F1
#
_cell.length_a   1.000
_cell.length_b   1.000
_cell.length_c   1.000
_cell.angle_alpha   90.00
_cell.angle_beta   90.00
_cell.angle_gamma   90.00
#
_symmetry.space_group_name_H-M   'P 1'
#
loop_
_entity.id
_entity.type
_entity.pdbx_description
1 polymer ?
#
loop_
_entity_poly.entity_id
_entity_poly.type
_entity_poly.pdbx_seq_one_letter_code
_entity_poly.pdbx_strand_id
1 'polypeptide(L)' 'IPQHGEVDLLIRTSGEMRVSNFMLWQISYAEIVVTPTLWPDFNERCLCDAVVEYQSRNRRFGGRS' A
#
# COMPACT_ATOMS: atom_id res chain seq x y z
N ILE A 1 12.37 -6.90 -18.75
CA ILE A 1 10.96 -6.73 -18.31
C ILE A 1 10.93 -7.21 -16.86
N PRO A 2 10.47 -6.42 -15.86
CA PRO A 2 10.53 -6.88 -14.48
C PRO A 2 9.68 -8.15 -14.37
N GLN A 3 10.24 -9.21 -13.79
CA GLN A 3 9.54 -10.50 -13.63
C GLN A 3 8.38 -10.45 -12.62
N HIS A 4 8.13 -9.28 -12.03
CA HIS A 4 7.10 -9.02 -11.01
C HIS A 4 6.12 -7.95 -11.52
N GLY A 5 4.83 -8.18 -11.27
CA GLY A 5 3.75 -7.24 -11.62
C GLY A 5 3.84 -5.91 -10.87
N GLU A 6 3.00 -4.96 -11.28
CA GLU A 6 2.85 -3.67 -10.58
C GLU A 6 2.32 -3.88 -9.16
N VAL A 7 2.65 -2.96 -8.25
CA VAL A 7 2.13 -2.98 -6.88
C VAL A 7 0.84 -2.17 -6.84
N ASP A 8 -0.23 -2.78 -6.37
CA ASP A 8 -1.53 -2.10 -6.21
C ASP A 8 -1.63 -1.34 -4.88
N LEU A 9 -1.05 -1.89 -3.82
CA LEU A 9 -1.14 -1.37 -2.45
C LEU A 9 0.22 -1.46 -1.74
N LEU A 10 0.71 -0.31 -1.26
CA LEU A 10 1.85 -0.21 -0.36
C LEU A 10 1.37 0.21 1.03
N ILE A 11 1.62 -0.63 2.04
CA ILE A 11 1.33 -0.32 3.45
C ILE A 11 2.60 0.15 4.14
N ARG A 12 2.55 1.30 4.82
CA ARG A 12 3.67 1.88 5.57
C ARG A 12 3.31 2.03 7.05
N THR A 13 4.08 1.40 7.91
CA THR A 13 3.93 1.47 9.37
C THR A 13 4.67 2.65 9.97
N SER A 14 4.44 2.90 11.26
CA SER A 14 5.11 3.92 12.08
C SER A 14 4.82 5.38 11.71
N GLY A 15 3.78 5.66 10.92
CA GLY A 15 3.30 7.02 10.61
C GLY A 15 4.17 7.82 9.64
N GLU A 16 5.22 7.21 9.08
CA GLU A 16 6.18 7.89 8.21
C GLU A 16 5.64 8.07 6.79
N MET A 17 5.36 9.30 6.38
CA MET A 17 4.88 9.65 5.03
C MET A 17 6.01 9.70 4.00
N ARG A 18 6.73 8.58 3.82
CA ARG A 18 7.82 8.45 2.85
C ARG A 18 7.94 7.04 2.30
N VAL A 19 8.32 6.97 1.02
CA VAL A 19 8.61 5.72 0.31
C VAL A 19 10.02 5.19 0.63
N SER A 20 10.96 6.08 0.98
CA SER A 20 12.33 5.70 1.34
C SER A 20 13.05 4.86 0.26
N ASN A 21 12.87 5.20 -1.01
CA ASN A 21 13.48 4.50 -2.16
C ASN A 21 13.07 3.02 -2.29
N PHE A 22 11.92 2.63 -1.74
CA PHE A 22 11.39 1.28 -1.87
C PHE A 22 10.60 1.11 -3.17
N MET A 23 11.04 0.21 -4.05
CA MET A 23 10.31 -0.26 -5.25
C MET A 23 9.73 0.84 -6.16
N LEU A 24 10.48 1.92 -6.38
CA LEU A 24 9.99 3.15 -7.05
C LEU A 24 9.22 2.90 -8.35
N TRP A 25 9.71 2.00 -9.21
CA TRP A 25 9.08 1.70 -10.48
C TRP A 25 7.76 0.94 -10.29
N GLN A 26 7.78 -0.08 -9.44
CA GLN A 26 6.64 -0.95 -9.21
C GLN A 26 5.50 -0.25 -8.47
N ILE A 27 5.81 0.74 -7.62
CA ILE A 27 4.80 1.51 -6.87
C ILE A 27 4.33 2.79 -7.57
N SER A 28 4.73 3.00 -8.82
CA SER A 28 4.44 4.25 -9.56
C SER A 28 2.95 4.59 -9.64
N TYR A 29 2.08 3.59 -9.57
CA TYR A 29 0.62 3.73 -9.52
C TYR A 29 -0.02 3.09 -8.28
N ALA A 30 0.79 2.66 -7.31
CA ALA A 30 0.30 2.02 -6.09
C ALA A 30 -0.47 3.03 -5.23
N GLU A 31 -1.56 2.57 -4.61
CA GLU A 31 -2.13 3.29 -3.49
C GLU A 31 -1.28 3.09 -2.24
N ILE A 32 -1.14 4.16 -1.45
CA ILE A 32 -0.37 4.12 -0.22
C ILE A 32 -1.33 4.26 0.97
N VAL A 33 -1.25 3.28 1.88
CA VAL A 33 -1.90 3.31 3.19
C VAL A 33 -0.81 3.47 4.24
N VAL A 34 -0.90 4.53 5.04
CA VAL A 34 0.06 4.80 6.11
C VAL A 34 -0.66 4.65 7.45
N THR A 35 -0.12 3.80 8.31
CA THR A 35 -0.66 3.57 9.65
C THR A 35 0.33 4.06 10.72
N PRO A 36 -0.14 4.68 11.82
CA PRO A 36 0.70 5.01 12.96
C PRO A 36 1.18 3.77 13.73
N THR A 37 0.58 2.59 13.52
CA THR A 37 0.98 1.34 14.18
C THR A 37 2.44 1.02 13.89
N LEU A 38 3.23 0.75 14.94
CA LEU A 38 4.62 0.34 14.80
C LEU A 38 4.71 -1.08 14.27
N TRP A 39 5.79 -1.41 13.57
CA TRP A 39 5.98 -2.76 13.00
C TRP A 39 5.83 -3.91 14.01
N PRO A 40 6.39 -3.85 15.24
CA PRO A 40 6.22 -4.92 16.22
C PRO A 40 4.77 -5.14 16.66
N ASP A 41 3.93 -4.11 16.56
CA ASP A 41 2.51 -4.14 16.95
C ASP A 41 1.57 -4.39 15.76
N PHE A 42 2.12 -4.43 14.54
CA PHE A 42 1.35 -4.62 13.32
C PHE A 42 0.96 -6.10 13.16
N ASN A 43 -0.34 -6.38 13.20
CA ASN A 43 -0.90 -7.74 13.16
C ASN A 43 -1.85 -7.95 11.98
N GLU A 44 -2.42 -9.15 11.87
CA GLU A 44 -3.36 -9.53 10.80
C GLU A 44 -4.57 -8.60 10.70
N ARG A 45 -5.08 -8.10 11.83
CA ARG A 45 -6.19 -7.16 11.84
C ARG A 45 -5.79 -5.83 11.20
N CYS A 46 -4.61 -5.31 11.51
CA CYS A 46 -4.09 -4.10 10.88
C CYS A 46 -3.92 -4.28 9.35
N LEU A 47 -3.52 -5.47 8.91
CA LEU A 47 -3.46 -5.80 7.49
C LEU A 47 -4.85 -5.79 6.84
N CYS A 48 -5.83 -6.46 7.44
CA CYS A 48 -7.21 -6.47 6.97
C CYS A 48 -7.79 -5.06 6.89
N ASP A 49 -7.57 -4.24 7.92
CA ASP A 49 -8.05 -2.86 7.96
C ASP A 49 -7.43 -2.02 6.82
N ALA A 50 -6.13 -2.19 6.53
CA ALA A 50 -5.46 -1.51 5.42
C ALA A 50 -6.00 -1.96 4.05
N VAL A 51 -6.34 -3.24 3.89
CA VAL A 51 -6.97 -3.76 2.66
C VAL A 51 -8.39 -3.23 2.49
N VAL A 52 -9.18 -3.17 3.57
CA VAL A 52 -10.52 -2.58 3.55
C VAL A 52 -10.45 -1.10 3.19
N GLU A 53 -9.49 -0.37 3.75
CA GLU A 53 -9.25 1.03 3.39
C GLU A 53 -8.94 1.18 1.91
N TYR A 54 -8.02 0.37 1.37
CA TYR A 54 -7.72 0.31 -0.07
C TYR A 54 -8.98 0.05 -0.92
N GLN A 55 -9.80 -0.94 -0.54
CA GLN A 55 -11.03 -1.28 -1.28
C GLN A 55 -12.08 -0.16 -1.21
N SER A 56 -12.13 0.59 -0.10
CA SER A 56 -13.07 1.70 0.09
C SER A 56 -12.75 2.93 -0.75
N ARG A 57 -11.48 3.08 -1.16
CA ARG A 57 -11.03 4.21 -1.98
C ARG A 57 -11.56 3.98 -3.40
N ASN A 58 -12.58 4.76 -3.76
CA ASN A 58 -13.24 4.68 -5.06
C ASN A 58 -12.19 4.86 -6.17
N ARG A 59 -11.91 3.81 -6.97
CA ARG A 59 -10.97 3.85 -8.08
C ARG A 59 -11.39 4.95 -9.05
N ARG A 60 -10.74 6.11 -8.95
CA ARG A 60 -11.17 7.30 -9.70
C ARG A 60 -10.97 7.20 -11.20
N PHE A 61 -10.18 6.22 -11.69
CA PHE A 61 -10.06 5.89 -13.11
C PHE A 61 -9.73 4.40 -13.27
N GLY A 62 -10.63 3.64 -13.90
CA GLY A 62 -10.35 2.36 -14.56
C GLY A 62 -9.57 1.33 -13.75
N GLY A 63 -10.26 0.61 -12.85
CA GLY A 63 -9.71 -0.64 -12.35
C GLY A 63 -9.39 -1.56 -13.53
N ARG A 64 -8.11 -1.93 -13.70
CA ARG A 64 -7.72 -2.97 -14.65
C ARG A 64 -8.50 -4.24 -14.30
N SER A 65 -9.48 -4.54 -15.15
CA SER A 65 -10.11 -5.86 -15.26
C SER A 65 -9.21 -6.78 -16.07
#